data_AF-A0A920GIW3-F1
#
_entry.id   AF-A0A920GIW3-F1
#
_cell.length_a   1.000
_cell.length_b   1.000
_cell.length_c   1.000
_cell.angle_alpha   90.00
_cell.angle_beta   90.00
_cell.angle_gamma   90.00
#
_symmetry.space_group_name_H-M   'P 1'
#
loop_
_entity.id
_entity.type
_entity.pdbx_description
1 polymer ?
#
loop_
_entity_poly.entity_id
_entity_poly.type
_entity_poly.pdbx_seq_one_letter_code
_entity_poly.pdbx_strand_id
1 'polypeptide(L)'
;MEELAKPALTAVEDGTVQLFPKIHEHLSHWMTNIRDWNISRQLWWATDSCLLLWVWKQDFVVAITKEEALEKSTQKTKTLLKEQDLRQENDVLDTWFSSWLWPISVFDGIRFPENEEIQYYYPTQDLVTGPDILFFWLLVCDVGLCFSKSAAFSKCISHRIGRDSQGRKMSKQLGNSPDALALIEKYGAD
;
A
#
# COMPACT_ATOMS: atom_id res chain seq x y z
N MET A 1 1.25 9.95 -9.90
CA MET A 1 2.23 8.98 -9.32
C MET A 1 3.69 9.38 -9.51
N GLU A 2 4.04 10.15 -10.54
CA GLU A 2 5.43 10.56 -10.80
C GLU A 2 6.10 11.26 -9.59
N GLU A 3 5.39 12.15 -8.91
CA GLU A 3 5.90 12.85 -7.72
C GLU A 3 6.18 11.93 -6.53
N LEU A 4 5.45 10.81 -6.43
CA LEU A 4 5.68 9.78 -5.39
C LEU A 4 6.78 8.79 -5.79
N ALA A 5 7.02 8.63 -7.09
CA ALA A 5 8.02 7.69 -7.58
C ALA A 5 9.46 8.25 -7.50
N LYS A 6 9.64 9.56 -7.70
CA LYS A 6 10.97 10.20 -7.67
C LYS A 6 11.68 10.05 -6.31
N PRO A 7 11.04 10.29 -5.15
CA PRO A 7 11.70 10.16 -3.86
C PRO A 7 12.10 8.71 -3.56
N ALA A 8 11.24 7.75 -3.90
CA ALA A 8 11.55 6.33 -3.75
C ALA A 8 12.72 5.88 -4.66
N LEU A 9 12.79 6.36 -5.89
CA LEU A 9 13.92 6.09 -6.79
C LEU A 9 15.22 6.71 -6.25
N THR A 10 15.15 7.96 -5.81
CA THR A 10 16.30 8.69 -5.23
C THR A 10 16.86 7.93 -4.01
N ALA A 11 15.98 7.45 -3.13
CA ALA A 11 16.38 6.70 -1.94
C ALA A 11 17.09 5.38 -2.27
N VAL A 12 16.83 4.78 -3.44
CA VAL A 12 17.56 3.60 -3.91
C VAL A 12 18.89 4.00 -4.57
N GLU A 13 18.90 5.08 -5.33
CA GLU A 13 20.09 5.60 -6.03
C GLU A 13 21.18 6.12 -5.08
N ASP A 14 20.78 6.81 -4.01
CA ASP A 14 21.70 7.36 -2.99
C ASP A 14 22.13 6.34 -1.93
N GLY A 15 21.53 5.14 -1.93
CA GLY A 15 21.85 4.05 -1.03
C GLY A 15 21.14 4.09 0.33
N THR A 16 20.20 5.02 0.54
CA THR A 16 19.30 5.04 1.73
C THR A 16 18.54 3.73 1.86
N VAL A 17 18.10 3.17 0.73
CA VAL A 17 17.44 1.87 0.62
C VAL A 17 18.32 0.93 -0.20
N GLN A 18 18.78 -0.16 0.43
CA GLN A 18 19.63 -1.15 -0.21
C GLN A 18 18.84 -2.38 -0.64
N LEU A 19 19.01 -2.78 -1.90
CA LEU A 19 18.28 -3.91 -2.47
C LEU A 19 19.18 -5.12 -2.65
N PHE A 20 18.69 -6.27 -2.21
CA PHE A 20 19.40 -7.55 -2.25
C PHE A 20 18.55 -8.59 -2.97
N PRO A 21 18.96 -9.10 -4.15
CA PRO A 21 20.12 -8.70 -4.94
C PRO A 21 19.98 -7.29 -5.54
N LYS A 22 21.11 -6.70 -5.97
CA LYS A 22 21.10 -5.41 -6.66
C LYS A 22 20.41 -5.56 -8.03
N ILE A 23 19.24 -4.95 -8.19
CA ILE A 23 18.41 -5.03 -9.41
C ILE A 23 18.00 -3.64 -9.93
N HIS A 24 18.88 -2.65 -9.76
CA HIS A 24 18.63 -1.21 -9.97
C HIS A 24 17.97 -0.85 -11.31
N GLU A 25 18.38 -1.50 -12.41
CA GLU A 25 17.93 -1.17 -13.77
C GLU A 25 16.43 -1.43 -13.98
N HIS A 26 15.91 -2.56 -13.48
CA HIS A 26 14.49 -2.90 -13.62
C HIS A 26 13.59 -1.94 -12.84
N LEU A 27 14.08 -1.48 -11.68
CA LEU A 27 13.34 -0.60 -10.78
C LEU A 27 13.24 0.80 -11.35
N SER A 28 14.37 1.32 -11.84
CA SER A 28 14.42 2.60 -12.52
C SER A 28 13.41 2.63 -13.65
N HIS A 29 13.37 1.57 -14.47
CA HIS A 29 12.40 1.45 -15.55
C HIS A 29 10.94 1.46 -15.08
N TRP A 30 10.60 0.77 -13.98
CA TRP A 30 9.24 0.80 -13.43
C TRP A 30 8.84 2.18 -12.91
N MET A 31 9.75 2.84 -12.19
CA MET A 31 9.47 4.12 -11.54
C MET A 31 9.41 5.27 -12.55
N THR A 32 10.21 5.23 -13.63
CA THR A 32 10.17 6.26 -14.69
C THR A 32 8.94 6.15 -15.59
N ASN A 33 8.33 4.97 -15.71
CA ASN A 33 7.18 4.72 -16.57
C ASN A 33 5.87 4.54 -15.78
N ILE A 34 5.86 4.93 -14.50
CA ILE A 34 4.71 4.76 -13.64
C ILE A 34 3.54 5.62 -14.14
N ARG A 35 2.33 5.07 -14.07
CA ARG A 35 1.08 5.78 -14.39
C ARG A 35 0.30 6.05 -13.12
N ASP A 36 -0.70 6.91 -13.23
CA ASP A 36 -1.59 7.16 -12.11
C ASP A 36 -2.29 5.89 -11.65
N TRP A 37 -2.24 5.68 -10.34
CA TRP A 37 -2.80 4.51 -9.70
C TRP A 37 -4.28 4.76 -9.42
N ASN A 38 -5.14 4.02 -10.11
CA ASN A 38 -6.54 3.95 -9.73
C ASN A 38 -6.66 3.21 -8.39
N ILE A 39 -6.94 3.94 -7.31
CA ILE A 39 -7.11 3.39 -5.97
C ILE A 39 -8.55 2.95 -5.66
N SER A 40 -9.52 3.25 -6.53
CA SER A 40 -10.93 2.93 -6.34
C SER A 40 -11.28 1.54 -6.87
N ARG A 41 -12.08 0.76 -6.14
CA ARG A 41 -12.52 -0.59 -6.53
C ARG A 41 -14.01 -0.78 -6.24
N GLN A 42 -14.74 -1.33 -7.22
CA GLN A 42 -16.14 -1.77 -7.05
C GLN A 42 -16.19 -3.18 -6.43
N LEU A 43 -15.64 -3.32 -5.23
CA LEU A 43 -15.60 -4.59 -4.48
C LEU A 43 -16.34 -4.44 -3.15
N TRP A 44 -16.80 -5.56 -2.61
CA TRP A 44 -17.51 -5.60 -1.34
C TRP A 44 -16.58 -5.92 -0.16
N TRP A 45 -15.43 -6.53 -0.44
CA TRP A 45 -14.44 -6.90 0.57
C TRP A 45 -13.25 -5.95 0.52
N ALA A 46 -13.16 -5.09 1.53
CA ALA A 46 -12.02 -4.23 1.81
C ALA A 46 -12.11 -3.74 3.27
N THR A 47 -11.15 -2.93 3.69
CA THR A 47 -11.27 -2.15 4.94
C THR A 47 -12.61 -1.41 4.94
N ASP A 48 -13.32 -1.39 6.08
CA ASP A 48 -14.65 -0.76 6.27
C ASP A 48 -14.71 0.74 5.90
N SER A 49 -13.59 1.31 5.46
CA SER A 49 -13.48 2.62 4.85
C SER A 49 -13.94 2.55 3.40
N CYS A 50 -15.26 2.63 3.18
CA CYS A 50 -15.75 3.26 1.95
C CYS A 50 -14.97 4.56 1.76
N LEU A 51 -14.64 4.91 0.51
CA LEU A 51 -14.03 6.21 0.24
C LEU A 51 -14.86 7.27 0.97
N LEU A 52 -14.19 8.15 1.75
CA LEU A 52 -14.84 9.24 2.49
C LEU A 52 -15.31 10.37 1.54
N LEU A 53 -15.82 9.96 0.39
CA LEU A 53 -16.32 10.74 -0.72
C LEU A 53 -17.83 10.77 -0.64
N TRP A 54 -18.37 11.98 -0.68
CA TRP A 54 -19.79 12.24 -0.74
C TRP A 54 -20.10 12.91 -2.06
N VAL A 55 -21.06 12.34 -2.77
CA VAL A 55 -21.40 12.75 -4.13
C VAL A 55 -22.73 13.50 -4.12
N TRP A 56 -22.76 14.58 -4.86
CA TRP A 56 -23.96 15.34 -5.21
C TRP A 56 -23.98 15.61 -6.72
N LYS A 57 -24.97 15.07 -7.43
CA LYS A 57 -25.06 15.14 -8.89
C LYS A 57 -23.76 14.66 -9.57
N GLN A 58 -22.99 15.57 -10.17
CA GLN A 58 -21.73 15.30 -10.87
C GLN A 58 -20.52 15.84 -10.10
N ASP A 59 -20.71 16.25 -8.84
CA ASP A 59 -19.67 16.80 -8.00
C ASP A 59 -19.51 15.99 -6.70
N PHE A 60 -18.37 16.15 -6.03
CA PHE A 60 -18.05 15.44 -4.79
C PHE A 60 -17.31 16.31 -3.78
N VAL A 61 -17.35 15.87 -2.53
CA VAL A 61 -16.53 16.38 -1.41
C VAL A 61 -15.94 15.23 -0.61
N VAL A 62 -14.80 15.49 0.05
CA VAL A 62 -14.18 14.54 0.98
C VAL A 62 -14.53 14.96 2.42
N ALA A 63 -15.14 14.06 3.19
CA ALA A 63 -15.57 14.31 4.56
C ALA A 63 -15.76 13.00 5.34
N ILE A 64 -15.44 13.01 6.63
CA ILE A 64 -15.55 11.84 7.50
C ILE A 64 -17.02 11.57 7.84
N THR A 65 -17.78 12.63 8.06
CA THR A 65 -19.19 12.57 8.47
C THR A 65 -20.10 13.17 7.40
N LYS A 66 -21.38 12.77 7.44
CA LYS A 66 -22.38 13.26 6.48
C LYS A 66 -22.69 14.74 6.69
N GLU A 67 -22.60 15.19 7.93
CA GLU A 67 -22.80 16.57 8.36
C GLU A 67 -21.66 17.46 7.83
N GLU A 68 -20.41 17.03 7.99
CA GLU A 68 -19.25 17.71 7.41
C GLU A 68 -19.32 17.74 5.87
N ALA A 69 -19.77 16.64 5.26
CA ALA A 69 -20.00 16.59 3.82
C ALA A 69 -21.04 17.61 3.36
N LEU A 70 -22.12 17.78 4.13
CA LEU A 70 -23.19 18.72 3.85
C LEU A 70 -22.70 20.17 3.91
N GLU A 71 -21.94 20.50 4.95
CA GLU A 71 -21.34 21.83 5.09
C GLU A 71 -20.41 22.13 3.91
N LYS A 72 -19.45 21.24 3.63
CA LYS A 72 -18.50 21.38 2.51
C LYS A 72 -19.21 21.48 1.17
N SER A 73 -20.24 20.66 0.94
CA SER A 73 -21.00 20.68 -0.32
C SER A 73 -21.83 21.96 -0.47
N THR A 74 -22.43 22.45 0.61
CA THR A 74 -23.19 23.71 0.62
C THR A 74 -22.28 24.90 0.35
N GLN A 75 -21.10 24.94 0.96
CA GLN A 75 -20.08 25.97 0.72
C GLN A 75 -19.57 25.95 -0.71
N LYS A 76 -19.26 24.75 -1.25
CA LYS A 76 -18.74 24.58 -2.61
C LYS A 76 -19.75 24.96 -3.68
N THR A 77 -21.00 24.52 -3.52
CA THR A 77 -22.06 24.70 -4.53
C THR A 77 -22.85 26.00 -4.37
N LYS A 78 -22.66 26.71 -3.24
CA LYS A 78 -23.44 27.89 -2.83
C LYS A 78 -24.95 27.67 -2.86
N THR A 79 -25.36 26.42 -2.70
CA THR A 79 -26.75 25.97 -2.73
C THR A 79 -27.08 25.33 -1.39
N LEU A 80 -28.24 25.64 -0.82
CA LEU A 80 -28.69 24.99 0.40
C LEU A 80 -29.05 23.53 0.11
N LEU A 81 -28.17 22.61 0.47
CA LEU A 81 -28.37 21.17 0.32
C LEU A 81 -28.97 20.59 1.62
N LYS A 82 -29.62 19.45 1.50
CA LYS A 82 -30.06 18.61 2.62
C LYS A 82 -29.29 17.30 2.61
N GLU A 83 -29.21 16.62 3.76
CA GLU A 83 -28.50 15.34 3.87
C GLU A 83 -28.99 14.27 2.87
N GLN A 84 -30.28 14.27 2.55
CA GLN A 84 -30.87 13.35 1.56
C GLN A 84 -30.34 13.56 0.13
N ASP A 85 -29.76 14.73 -0.16
CA ASP A 85 -29.20 15.05 -1.48
C ASP A 85 -27.78 14.47 -1.64
N LEU A 86 -27.15 14.03 -0.54
CA LEU A 86 -25.82 13.44 -0.53
C LEU A 86 -25.87 11.92 -0.45
N ARG A 87 -25.07 11.28 -1.30
CA ARG A 87 -24.80 9.84 -1.28
C ARG A 87 -23.33 9.59 -0.99
N GLN A 88 -23.02 8.71 -0.04
CA GLN A 88 -21.65 8.26 0.16
C GLN A 88 -21.23 7.34 -1.01
N GLU A 89 -19.99 7.46 -1.46
CA GLU A 89 -19.49 6.55 -2.47
C GLU A 89 -19.31 5.14 -1.89
N ASN A 90 -19.71 4.13 -2.65
CA ASN A 90 -19.70 2.72 -2.24
C ASN A 90 -18.44 1.98 -2.71
N ASP A 91 -17.59 2.64 -3.49
CA ASP A 91 -16.29 2.10 -3.85
C ASP A 91 -15.41 1.97 -2.62
N VAL A 92 -14.58 0.93 -2.64
CA VAL A 92 -13.58 0.65 -1.62
C VAL A 92 -12.18 0.92 -2.14
N LEU A 93 -11.24 1.08 -1.21
CA LEU A 93 -9.83 1.24 -1.54
C LEU A 93 -9.21 -0.08 -2.03
N ASP A 94 -8.30 0.04 -2.99
CA ASP A 94 -7.43 -1.06 -3.44
C ASP A 94 -6.68 -1.68 -2.25
N THR A 95 -6.58 -3.01 -2.19
CA THR A 95 -5.87 -3.71 -1.11
C THR A 95 -4.40 -3.32 -1.05
N TRP A 96 -3.81 -2.93 -2.18
CA TRP A 96 -2.46 -2.38 -2.21
C TRP A 96 -2.35 -1.03 -1.49
N PHE A 97 -3.42 -0.25 -1.40
CA PHE A 97 -3.43 1.04 -0.69
C PHE A 97 -3.29 0.86 0.82
N SER A 98 -3.99 -0.11 1.42
CA SER A 98 -3.80 -0.40 2.84
C SER A 98 -2.44 -1.05 3.11
N SER A 99 -1.99 -1.94 2.22
CA SER A 99 -0.67 -2.58 2.32
C SER A 99 0.48 -1.57 2.18
N TRP A 100 0.27 -0.52 1.37
CA TRP A 100 1.21 0.58 1.20
C TRP A 100 1.53 1.28 2.53
N LEU A 101 0.53 1.44 3.40
CA LEU A 101 0.65 2.08 4.72
C LEU A 101 1.27 1.20 5.81
N TRP A 102 1.53 -0.09 5.53
CA TRP A 102 1.95 -1.09 6.51
C TRP A 102 3.08 -0.65 7.47
N PRO A 103 4.20 -0.04 7.01
CA PRO A 103 5.33 0.27 7.89
C PRO A 103 5.00 1.23 9.04
N ILE A 104 3.93 2.02 8.88
CA ILE A 104 3.50 3.02 9.87
C ILE A 104 2.22 2.58 10.56
N SER A 105 1.27 2.00 9.82
CA SER A 105 -0.06 1.69 10.33
C SER A 105 -0.07 0.58 11.38
N VAL A 106 0.88 -0.36 11.32
CA VAL A 106 0.96 -1.46 12.30
C VAL A 106 1.30 -0.98 13.72
N PHE A 107 1.93 0.20 13.84
CA PHE A 107 2.29 0.86 15.11
C PHE A 107 1.46 2.14 15.34
N ASP A 108 0.32 2.28 14.67
CA ASP A 108 -0.57 3.43 14.75
C ASP A 108 0.09 4.81 14.50
N GLY A 109 1.20 4.84 13.76
CA GLY A 109 1.97 6.05 13.51
C GLY A 109 1.26 7.07 12.62
N ILE A 110 0.17 6.69 11.95
CA ILE A 110 -0.64 7.64 11.14
C ILE A 110 -1.50 8.53 12.04
N ARG A 111 -2.10 7.96 13.10
CA ARG A 111 -2.94 8.73 14.04
C ARG A 111 -2.11 9.34 15.16
N PHE A 112 -1.08 8.63 15.61
CA PHE A 112 -0.19 9.03 16.70
C PHE A 112 1.29 8.93 16.27
N PRO A 113 1.80 9.87 15.45
CA PRO A 113 3.15 9.77 14.87
C PRO A 113 4.31 9.80 15.88
N GLU A 114 4.07 10.24 17.11
CA GLU A 114 5.09 10.36 18.16
C GLU A 114 4.94 9.30 19.26
N ASN A 115 4.20 8.22 19.01
CA ASN A 115 4.02 7.16 20.00
C ASN A 115 5.30 6.32 20.20
N GLU A 116 5.40 5.62 21.34
CA GLU A 116 6.60 4.87 21.71
C GLU A 116 6.95 3.74 20.72
N GLU A 117 5.95 3.07 20.14
CA GLU A 117 6.18 1.95 19.22
C GLU A 117 6.74 2.44 17.88
N ILE A 118 6.15 3.47 17.27
CA ILE A 118 6.65 3.98 16.00
C ILE A 118 8.07 4.56 16.15
N GLN A 119 8.35 5.26 17.25
CA GLN A 119 9.69 5.80 17.52
C GLN A 119 10.75 4.71 17.74
N TYR A 120 10.33 3.51 18.19
CA TYR A 120 11.23 2.39 18.41
C TYR A 120 11.43 1.52 17.17
N TYR A 121 10.35 1.19 16.44
CA TYR A 121 10.37 0.23 15.33
C TYR A 121 10.58 0.85 13.95
N TYR A 122 10.44 2.18 13.83
CA TYR A 122 10.58 2.89 12.57
C TYR A 122 11.86 3.76 12.55
N PRO A 123 12.64 3.76 11.44
CA PRO A 123 12.43 3.01 10.21
C PRO A 123 12.79 1.52 10.35
N THR A 124 12.08 0.66 9.62
CA THR A 124 12.33 -0.78 9.61
C THR A 124 13.73 -1.08 9.05
N GLN A 125 14.43 -2.09 9.58
CA GLN A 125 15.78 -2.40 9.09
C GLN A 125 15.75 -3.24 7.82
N ASP A 126 15.15 -4.43 7.88
CA ASP A 126 15.15 -5.39 6.79
C ASP A 126 13.71 -5.78 6.41
N LEU A 127 13.35 -5.53 5.16
CA LEU A 127 12.12 -6.01 4.52
C LEU A 127 12.43 -7.25 3.69
N VAL A 128 11.84 -8.40 4.03
CA VAL A 128 12.03 -9.65 3.29
C VAL A 128 10.80 -9.95 2.43
N THR A 129 10.98 -10.14 1.12
CA THR A 129 9.84 -10.34 0.20
C THR A 129 10.19 -11.14 -1.05
N GLY A 130 9.18 -11.50 -1.83
CA GLY A 130 9.32 -12.13 -3.14
C GLY A 130 9.46 -11.11 -4.27
N PRO A 131 10.13 -11.45 -5.39
CA PRO A 131 10.32 -10.54 -6.53
C PRO A 131 9.01 -10.22 -7.27
N ASP A 132 7.95 -10.99 -7.04
CA ASP A 132 6.63 -10.82 -7.65
C ASP A 132 5.85 -9.61 -7.14
N ILE A 133 6.17 -9.10 -5.94
CA ILE A 133 5.51 -7.93 -5.35
C ILE A 133 6.48 -6.80 -5.02
N LEU A 134 7.73 -6.90 -5.48
CA LEU A 134 8.79 -5.95 -5.17
C LEU A 134 8.50 -4.53 -5.65
N PHE A 135 7.82 -4.39 -6.80
CA PHE A 135 7.35 -3.11 -7.31
C PHE A 135 6.50 -2.35 -6.27
N PHE A 136 5.59 -3.04 -5.59
CA PHE A 136 4.71 -2.43 -4.59
C PHE A 136 5.47 -1.97 -3.34
N TRP A 137 6.50 -2.72 -2.93
CA TRP A 137 7.32 -2.36 -1.77
C TRP A 137 8.23 -1.15 -2.02
N LEU A 138 8.59 -0.86 -3.27
CA LEU A 138 9.29 0.40 -3.59
C LEU A 138 8.36 1.60 -3.44
N LEU A 139 7.09 1.44 -3.83
CA LEU A 139 6.09 2.47 -3.57
C LEU A 139 5.89 2.64 -2.05
N VAL A 140 6.01 1.58 -1.25
CA VAL A 140 5.98 1.68 0.22
C VAL A 140 7.12 2.54 0.79
N CYS A 141 8.30 2.60 0.14
CA CYS A 141 9.36 3.53 0.55
C CYS A 141 8.88 4.97 0.55
N ASP A 142 8.02 5.33 -0.41
CA ASP A 142 7.48 6.68 -0.57
C ASP A 142 6.50 7.06 0.57
N VAL A 143 5.74 6.12 1.15
CA VAL A 143 4.91 6.40 2.36
C VAL A 143 5.77 6.98 3.46
N GLY A 144 6.92 6.34 3.71
CA GLY A 144 7.83 6.81 4.74
C GLY A 144 8.27 8.25 4.50
N LEU A 145 8.60 8.57 3.25
CA LEU A 145 9.04 9.91 2.87
C LEU A 145 7.89 10.93 2.96
N CYS A 146 6.66 10.52 2.63
CA CYS A 146 5.47 11.36 2.72
C CYS A 146 5.04 11.67 4.17
N PHE A 147 5.00 10.67 5.05
CA PHE A 147 4.42 10.80 6.39
C PHE A 147 5.47 10.98 7.50
N SER A 148 6.63 10.33 7.39
CA SER A 148 7.65 10.29 8.43
C SER A 148 8.98 10.92 8.02
N LYS A 149 9.08 11.44 6.79
CA LYS A 149 10.27 12.09 6.20
C LYS A 149 11.54 11.23 6.19
N SER A 150 11.41 9.91 6.32
CA SER A 150 12.51 8.94 6.17
C SER A 150 12.05 7.73 5.37
N ALA A 151 12.97 6.95 4.82
CA ALA A 151 12.60 5.72 4.13
C ALA A 151 11.90 4.74 5.09
N ALA A 152 10.89 4.01 4.60
CA ALA A 152 10.16 3.04 5.40
C ALA A 152 11.04 1.88 5.89
N PHE A 153 12.05 1.51 5.11
CA PHE A 153 13.02 0.49 5.47
C PHE A 153 14.40 0.79 4.91
N SER A 154 15.44 0.25 5.54
CA SER A 154 16.84 0.44 5.11
C SER A 154 17.31 -0.59 4.08
N LYS A 155 16.80 -1.84 4.17
CA LYS A 155 17.15 -2.93 3.24
C LYS A 155 15.90 -3.66 2.77
N CYS A 156 15.87 -4.03 1.49
CA CYS A 156 14.89 -4.96 0.96
C CYS A 156 15.59 -6.20 0.39
N ILE A 157 15.27 -7.35 0.95
CA ILE A 157 15.84 -8.65 0.64
C ILE A 157 14.80 -9.45 -0.14
N SER A 158 15.04 -9.61 -1.43
CA SER A 158 14.22 -10.41 -2.33
C SER A 158 14.73 -11.84 -2.40
N HIS A 159 13.93 -12.79 -1.93
CA HIS A 159 14.25 -14.22 -2.02
C HIS A 159 13.75 -14.84 -3.34
N ARG A 160 14.24 -16.03 -3.70
CA ARG A 160 13.73 -16.74 -4.88
C ARG A 160 12.33 -17.30 -4.63
N ILE A 161 11.54 -17.40 -5.69
CA ILE A 161 10.21 -18.02 -5.65
C ILE A 161 10.35 -19.55 -5.74
N GLY A 162 9.69 -20.27 -4.84
CA GLY A 162 9.57 -21.72 -4.88
C GLY A 162 8.85 -22.20 -6.15
N ARG A 163 9.37 -23.26 -6.77
CA ARG A 163 8.85 -23.83 -8.02
C ARG A 163 8.51 -25.30 -7.86
N ASP A 164 7.47 -25.75 -8.54
CA ASP A 164 7.13 -27.17 -8.60
C ASP A 164 8.15 -27.96 -9.44
N SER A 165 7.99 -29.28 -9.51
CA SER A 165 8.88 -30.19 -10.24
C SER A 165 8.96 -29.91 -11.75
N GLN A 166 8.02 -29.15 -12.31
CA GLN A 166 7.99 -28.72 -13.71
C GLN A 166 8.56 -27.31 -13.89
N GLY A 167 9.05 -26.68 -12.82
CA GLY A 167 9.60 -25.33 -12.84
C GLY A 167 8.55 -24.21 -12.84
N ARG A 168 7.27 -24.51 -12.58
CA ARG A 168 6.20 -23.49 -12.52
C ARG A 168 6.17 -22.85 -11.13
N LYS A 169 5.80 -21.57 -11.05
CA LYS A 169 5.61 -20.86 -9.78
C LYS A 169 4.59 -21.63 -8.93
N MET A 170 4.92 -21.89 -7.67
CA MET A 170 3.95 -22.44 -6.73
C MET A 170 2.86 -21.38 -6.46
N SER A 171 1.60 -21.75 -6.63
CA SER A 171 0.46 -20.91 -6.29
C SER A 171 -0.76 -21.75 -5.93
N LYS A 172 -1.65 -21.19 -5.12
CA LYS A 172 -2.94 -21.82 -4.81
C LYS A 172 -3.80 -22.01 -6.06
N GLN A 173 -3.78 -21.06 -6.99
CA GLN A 173 -4.54 -21.12 -8.24
C GLN A 173 -4.14 -22.31 -9.12
N LEU A 174 -2.85 -22.66 -9.14
CA LEU A 174 -2.36 -23.82 -9.89
C LEU A 174 -2.48 -25.14 -9.12
N GLY A 175 -2.90 -25.10 -7.85
CA GLY A 175 -3.00 -26.29 -7.00
C GLY A 175 -1.68 -27.03 -6.79
N ASN A 176 -0.55 -26.38 -7.07
CA ASN A 176 0.79 -26.98 -7.07
C ASN A 176 1.64 -26.59 -5.84
N SER A 177 0.98 -26.04 -4.82
CA SER A 177 1.63 -25.70 -3.54
C SER A 177 1.46 -26.89 -2.60
N PRO A 178 2.55 -27.48 -2.07
CA PRO A 178 2.43 -28.52 -1.07
C PRO A 178 1.84 -27.95 0.22
N ASP A 179 1.17 -28.81 0.99
CA ASP A 179 0.73 -28.46 2.34
C ASP A 179 1.95 -28.41 3.27
N ALA A 180 2.25 -27.23 3.79
CA ALA A 180 3.38 -27.01 4.69
C ALA A 180 3.27 -27.84 5.98
N LEU A 181 2.06 -27.99 6.54
CA LEU A 181 1.87 -28.75 7.78
C LEU A 181 2.08 -30.24 7.55
N ALA A 182 1.60 -30.77 6.42
CA ALA A 182 1.83 -32.16 6.05
C ALA A 182 3.33 -32.46 5.79
N LEU A 183 4.07 -31.49 5.25
CA LEU A 183 5.53 -31.62 5.10
C LEU A 183 6.24 -31.63 6.45
N ILE A 184 5.84 -30.75 7.37
CA ILE A 184 6.39 -30.70 8.73
C ILE A 184 6.11 -32.01 9.48
N GLU A 185 4.90 -32.54 9.39
CA GLU A 185 4.55 -33.82 10.01
C GLU A 185 5.39 -34.97 9.48
N LYS A 186 5.69 -34.97 8.17
CA LYS A 186 6.44 -36.03 7.51
C LYS A 186 7.95 -35.96 7.72
N TYR A 187 8.52 -34.76 7.71
CA TYR A 187 9.98 -34.56 7.63
C TYR A 187 10.57 -33.77 8.81
N GLY A 188 9.75 -33.12 9.63
CA GLY A 188 10.19 -32.17 10.64
C GLY A 188 10.16 -30.72 10.15
N ALA A 189 10.25 -29.78 11.08
CA ALA A 189 10.32 -28.34 10.79
C ALA A 189 11.74 -27.83 10.54
N ASP A 190 12.74 -28.52 11.10
CA ASP A 190 14.17 -28.28 10.87
C ASP A 190 14.64 -28.93 9.56
#